data_AF-A0AAE2HZK7-F1
#
_entry.id   AF-A0AAE2HZK7-F1
#
_cell.length_a   1.000
_cell.length_b   1.000
_cell.length_c   1.000
_cell.angle_alpha   90.00
_cell.angle_beta   90.00
_cell.angle_gamma   90.00
#
_symmetry.space_group_name_H-M   'P 1'
#
loop_
_entity.id
_entity.type
_entity.pdbx_description
1 polymer ?
#
loop_
_entity_poly.entity_id
_entity_poly.type
_entity_poly.pdbx_seq_one_letter_code
_entity_poly.pdbx_strand_id
1 'polypeptide(L)'
;MASTEVETIDTGWVHEPADAPSARFGWHGVARRSIAIASFVTAIILLGMLKGNHVGHIEDIFLIVIAVALIGYTVYEMIPRKGVWKR
;
A
#
# COMPACT_ATOMS: atom_id res chain seq x y z
N MET A 1 -45.42 -26.45 -15.06
CA MET A 1 -43.95 -26.46 -15.00
C MET A 1 -43.51 -25.03 -14.77
N ALA A 2 -42.80 -24.73 -13.68
CA ALA A 2 -42.30 -23.39 -13.43
C ALA A 2 -41.13 -23.12 -14.39
N SER A 3 -41.15 -21.97 -15.08
CA SER A 3 -40.08 -21.55 -15.97
C SER A 3 -38.78 -21.41 -15.17
N THR A 4 -37.70 -22.02 -15.64
CA THR A 4 -36.35 -21.91 -15.04
C THR A 4 -35.59 -20.68 -15.54
N GLU A 5 -36.24 -19.83 -16.35
CA GLU A 5 -35.60 -18.66 -16.91
C GLU A 5 -35.58 -17.53 -15.89
N VAL A 6 -34.36 -17.13 -15.50
CA VAL A 6 -34.11 -15.98 -14.65
C VAL A 6 -33.95 -14.77 -15.57
N GLU A 7 -34.85 -13.80 -15.45
CA GLU A 7 -34.69 -12.52 -16.13
C GLU A 7 -33.42 -11.83 -15.63
N THR A 8 -32.48 -11.58 -16.54
CA THR A 8 -31.28 -10.81 -16.25
C THR A 8 -31.66 -9.34 -16.20
N ILE A 9 -31.89 -8.84 -15.00
CA ILE A 9 -32.17 -7.42 -14.76
C ILE A 9 -30.87 -6.64 -14.99
N ASP A 10 -30.83 -5.82 -16.04
CA ASP A 10 -29.78 -4.81 -16.19
C ASP A 10 -30.02 -3.71 -15.15
N THR A 11 -29.35 -3.89 -14.03
CA THR A 11 -29.42 -3.03 -12.86
C THR A 11 -28.64 -1.72 -13.06
N GLY A 12 -27.96 -1.54 -14.19
CA GLY A 12 -27.07 -0.41 -14.44
C GLY A 12 -25.80 -0.42 -13.56
N TRP A 13 -25.53 -1.53 -12.85
CA TRP A 13 -24.39 -1.66 -11.97
C TRP A 13 -23.10 -1.98 -12.74
N VAL A 14 -22.08 -1.14 -12.57
CA VAL A 14 -20.71 -1.46 -13.01
C VAL A 14 -20.16 -2.58 -12.12
N HIS A 15 -19.61 -3.63 -12.73
CA HIS A 15 -18.93 -4.70 -12.00
C HIS A 15 -17.74 -4.15 -11.22
N GLU A 16 -17.67 -4.53 -9.94
CA GLU A 16 -16.54 -4.18 -9.08
C GLU A 16 -15.26 -4.88 -9.52
N PRO A 17 -14.07 -4.31 -9.22
CA PRO A 17 -12.81 -4.98 -9.50
C PRO A 17 -12.81 -6.38 -8.87
N ALA A 18 -12.35 -7.39 -9.61
CA ALA A 18 -12.33 -8.78 -9.15
C ALA A 18 -11.54 -8.97 -7.84
N ASP A 19 -10.53 -8.13 -7.64
CA ASP A 19 -9.66 -8.10 -6.46
C ASP A 19 -10.39 -7.55 -5.22
N ALA A 20 -11.52 -6.88 -5.41
CA ALA A 20 -12.29 -6.22 -4.36
C ALA A 20 -13.80 -6.17 -4.68
N PRO A 21 -14.49 -7.30 -4.50
CA PRO A 21 -15.92 -7.46 -4.83
C PRO A 21 -16.88 -6.70 -3.91
N SER A 22 -16.35 -5.94 -2.94
CA SER A 22 -17.10 -5.09 -2.03
C SER A 22 -16.54 -3.66 -1.96
N ALA A 23 -15.81 -3.23 -3.01
CA ALA A 23 -15.27 -1.89 -3.15
C ALA A 23 -16.32 -0.78 -2.96
N ARG A 24 -17.61 -1.06 -3.23
CA ARG A 24 -18.70 -0.08 -3.04
C ARG A 24 -19.08 0.17 -1.58
N PHE A 25 -18.76 -0.73 -0.65
CA PHE A 25 -19.27 -0.67 0.73
C PHE A 25 -18.48 0.27 1.64
N GLY A 26 -17.41 0.90 1.15
CA GLY A 26 -16.64 1.84 1.94
C GLY A 26 -15.29 2.18 1.32
N TRP A 27 -14.29 2.38 2.18
CA TRP A 27 -12.95 2.73 1.73
C TRP A 27 -12.36 1.59 0.89
N HIS A 28 -12.01 1.89 -0.35
CA HIS A 28 -11.33 0.96 -1.23
C HIS A 28 -10.14 1.60 -1.93
N GLY A 29 -9.07 0.82 -2.09
CA GLY A 29 -7.82 1.27 -2.68
C GLY A 29 -6.84 1.86 -1.66
N VAL A 30 -5.56 1.82 -2.05
CA VAL A 30 -4.43 2.30 -1.25
C VAL A 30 -3.67 3.35 -2.06
N ALA A 31 -3.50 4.54 -1.47
CA ALA A 31 -2.75 5.62 -2.09
C ALA A 31 -1.24 5.37 -1.96
N ARG A 32 -0.66 4.61 -2.92
CA ARG A 32 0.78 4.28 -2.97
C ARG A 32 1.67 5.50 -2.78
N ARG A 33 1.35 6.62 -3.45
CA ARG A 33 2.12 7.87 -3.34
C ARG A 33 2.08 8.45 -1.93
N SER A 34 0.92 8.43 -1.27
CA SER A 34 0.78 8.95 0.10
C SER A 34 1.56 8.09 1.10
N ILE A 35 1.50 6.76 0.95
CA ILE A 35 2.30 5.84 1.78
C ILE A 35 3.79 6.09 1.61
N ALA A 36 4.23 6.32 0.37
CA ALA A 36 5.62 6.58 0.10
C ALA A 36 6.14 7.91 0.66
N ILE A 37 5.31 8.95 0.61
CA ILE A 37 5.65 10.22 1.25
C ILE A 37 5.72 10.02 2.76
N ALA A 38 4.76 9.32 3.35
CA ALA A 38 4.75 9.02 4.77
C ALA A 38 5.99 8.23 5.20
N SER A 39 6.36 7.18 4.46
CA SER A 39 7.54 6.37 4.77
C SER A 39 8.84 7.17 4.67
N PHE A 40 8.96 8.05 3.66
CA PHE A 40 10.12 8.92 3.51
C PHE A 40 10.22 9.95 4.64
N VAL A 41 9.11 10.59 5.00
CA VAL A 41 9.05 11.53 6.13
C VAL A 41 9.41 10.84 7.44
N THR A 42 8.85 9.65 7.71
CA THR A 42 9.20 8.86 8.89
C THR A 42 10.68 8.49 8.92
N ALA A 43 11.26 8.09 7.78
CA ALA A 43 12.69 7.76 7.70
C ALA A 43 13.57 8.99 8.00
N ILE A 44 13.22 10.17 7.51
CA ILE A 44 13.95 11.42 7.85
C ILE A 44 13.90 11.70 9.35
N ILE A 45 12.73 11.53 9.97
CA ILE A 45 12.56 11.74 11.43
C ILE A 45 13.47 10.78 12.20
N LEU A 46 13.48 9.48 11.83
CA LEU A 46 14.34 8.48 12.47
C LEU A 46 15.83 8.81 12.34
N LEU A 47 16.27 9.28 11.17
CA LEU A 47 17.66 9.72 10.98
C LEU A 47 17.97 11.00 11.75
N GLY A 48 17.00 11.90 11.92
CA GLY A 48 17.13 13.07 12.78
C GLY A 48 17.31 12.71 14.25
N MET A 49 16.69 11.61 14.70
CA MET A 49 16.82 11.09 16.07
C MET A 49 18.21 10.53 16.40
N LEU A 50 19.10 10.33 15.41
CA LEU A 50 20.49 9.96 15.67
C LEU A 50 21.26 11.04 16.44
N LYS A 51 20.80 12.29 16.38
CA LYS A 51 21.40 13.39 17.13
C LYS A 51 20.66 13.60 18.44
N GLY A 52 21.13 12.95 19.50
CA GLY A 52 20.52 13.02 20.82
C GLY A 52 21.44 12.55 21.94
N ASN A 53 20.85 12.26 23.11
CA ASN A 53 21.54 11.82 24.32
C ASN A 53 21.93 10.32 24.28
N HIS A 54 22.31 9.82 23.11
CA HIS A 54 22.57 8.40 22.90
C HIS A 54 23.94 8.06 23.50
N VAL A 55 23.96 7.29 24.58
CA VAL A 55 25.21 6.83 25.22
C VAL A 55 25.70 5.52 24.57
N GLY A 56 24.77 4.68 24.14
CA GLY A 56 25.05 3.42 23.45
C GLY A 56 24.65 3.47 21.98
N HIS A 57 25.43 2.79 21.13
CA HIS A 57 25.16 2.76 19.67
C HIS A 57 24.05 1.80 19.25
N ILE A 58 23.45 1.05 20.18
CA ILE A 58 22.39 0.09 19.85
C ILE A 58 21.16 0.82 19.30
N GLU A 59 20.77 1.93 19.94
CA GLU A 59 19.65 2.76 19.49
C GLU A 59 19.89 3.30 18.08
N ASP A 60 21.11 3.78 17.80
CA ASP A 60 21.51 4.29 16.48
C ASP A 60 21.36 3.22 15.39
N ILE A 61 21.80 1.99 15.69
CA ILE A 61 21.69 0.85 14.76
C ILE A 61 20.23 0.57 14.43
N PHE A 62 19.34 0.53 15.43
CA PHE A 62 17.92 0.30 15.18
C PHE A 62 17.28 1.43 14.37
N LEU A 63 17.58 2.70 14.70
CA LEU A 63 17.08 3.85 13.94
C LEU A 63 17.50 3.79 12.47
N ILE A 64 18.77 3.49 12.21
CA ILE A 64 19.31 3.35 10.84
C ILE A 64 18.66 2.17 10.12
N VAL A 65 18.60 0.99 10.75
CA VAL A 65 18.05 -0.22 10.12
C VAL A 65 16.58 -0.02 9.74
N ILE A 66 15.77 0.58 10.63
CA ILE A 66 14.35 0.84 10.37
C ILE A 66 14.20 1.88 9.25
N ALA A 67 14.98 2.97 9.28
CA ALA A 67 14.94 3.99 8.24
C ALA A 67 15.28 3.41 6.85
N VAL A 68 16.33 2.59 6.78
CA VAL A 68 16.73 1.91 5.53
C VAL A 68 15.66 0.92 5.08
N ALA A 69 15.06 0.16 5.99
CA ALA A 69 13.99 -0.78 5.65
C ALA A 69 12.75 -0.08 5.07
N LEU A 70 12.32 1.04 5.67
CA LEU A 70 11.18 1.82 5.19
C LEU A 70 11.41 2.37 3.77
N ILE A 71 12.57 2.98 3.54
CA ILE A 71 12.92 3.52 2.22
C ILE A 71 13.07 2.38 1.21
N GLY A 72 13.81 1.32 1.56
CA GLY A 72 14.06 0.17 0.68
C GLY A 72 12.79 -0.54 0.25
N TYR A 73 11.87 -0.79 1.18
CA TYR A 73 10.58 -1.40 0.87
C TYR A 73 9.71 -0.52 -0.03
N THR A 74 9.67 0.79 0.26
CA THR A 74 8.89 1.76 -0.53
C THR A 74 9.41 1.84 -1.97
N VAL A 75 10.74 1.93 -2.14
CA VAL A 75 11.37 1.95 -3.46
C VAL A 75 11.08 0.64 -4.20
N TYR A 76 11.21 -0.51 -3.55
CA TYR A 76 10.90 -1.81 -4.14
C TYR A 76 9.45 -1.89 -4.64
N GLU A 77 8.48 -1.39 -3.86
CA GLU A 77 7.06 -1.40 -4.22
C GLU A 77 6.76 -0.52 -5.45
N MET A 78 7.48 0.60 -5.60
CA MET A 78 7.34 1.51 -6.74
C MET A 78 7.92 0.96 -8.04
N ILE A 79 8.79 -0.05 -8.00
CA ILE A 79 9.40 -0.60 -9.21
C ILE A 79 8.29 -1.28 -10.04
N PRO A 80 8.03 -0.82 -11.28
CA PRO A 80 6.98 -1.38 -12.10
C PRO A 80 7.31 -2.85 -12.45
N ARG A 81 6.37 -3.74 -12.17
CA ARG A 81 6.52 -5.16 -12.50
C ARG A 81 6.33 -5.36 -14.02
N LYS A 82 7.30 -6.02 -14.66
CA LYS A 82 7.19 -6.37 -16.08
C LYS A 82 6.02 -7.35 -16.27
N GLY A 83 5.15 -7.09 -17.25
CA GLY A 83 4.07 -8.01 -17.65
C GLY A 83 2.70 -7.80 -16.98
N VAL A 84 2.52 -6.77 -16.17
CA VAL A 84 1.23 -6.45 -15.51
C VAL A 84 0.10 -6.17 -16.52
N TRP A 85 0.44 -5.63 -17.69
CA TRP A 85 -0.51 -5.22 -18.73
C TRP A 85 -0.93 -6.33 -19.70
N LYS A 86 -0.49 -7.57 -19.49
CA LYS A 86 -0.87 -8.72 -20.33
C LYS A 86 -2.17 -9.40 -19.88
N ARG A 87 -3.00 -8.72 -19.09
CA ARG A 87 -4.29 -9.24 -18.62
C ARG A 87 -5.43 -8.61 -19.39
#